data_AF-A0A7G9LNQ5-F1
#
_entry.id   AF-A0A7G9LNQ5-F1
#
_cell.length_a   1.000
_cell.length_b   1.000
_cell.length_c   1.000
_cell.angle_alpha   90.00
_cell.angle_beta   90.00
_cell.angle_gamma   90.00
#
_symmetry.space_group_name_H-M   'P 1'
#
loop_
_entity.id
_entity.type
_entity.pdbx_description
1 polymer ?
#
loop_
_entity_poly.entity_id
_entity_poly.type
_entity_poly.pdbx_seq_one_letter_code
_entity_poly.pdbx_strand_id
1 'polypeptide(L)'
;MPAKITYNTDEINAIKEAFAEGHNSWSDKDFKEVKTLKIVKDKIKNFHIEKTNERCCYCGGNIHNTHRITLDIEHILPKSKFIQYMFTTKNLSISCKRCNLTIKGNKIDFLTNDFNDKHIFRSKYYKFIHPNLDNYDAHLLLYINQLGKNIMIKYRVMSNKGSYTYHYFKLKALEKNSFDKAQGGSQRYEIKNPKIQEMYEKIKY
;
A
#
# COMPACT_ATOMS: atom_id res chain seq x y z
N MET A 1 2.09 -8.66 14.59
CA MET A 1 0.92 -7.87 14.11
C MET A 1 0.51 -6.93 15.23
N PRO A 2 0.13 -5.67 14.94
CA PRO A 2 -0.32 -4.72 15.95
C PRO A 2 -1.55 -5.22 16.73
N ALA A 3 -1.73 -4.71 17.94
CA ALA A 3 -2.94 -4.93 18.72
C ALA A 3 -4.18 -4.43 17.96
N LYS A 4 -5.31 -5.14 18.11
CA LYS A 4 -6.58 -4.76 17.47
C LYS A 4 -6.99 -3.35 17.91
N ILE A 5 -7.49 -2.55 16.97
CA ILE A 5 -8.02 -1.22 17.27
C ILE A 5 -9.21 -1.34 18.23
N THR A 6 -9.20 -0.52 19.27
CA THR A 6 -10.31 -0.35 20.21
C THR A 6 -10.89 1.06 20.10
N TYR A 7 -12.21 1.14 20.21
CA TYR A 7 -12.97 2.39 20.16
C TYR A 7 -13.78 2.55 21.43
N ASN A 8 -13.82 3.76 21.97
CA ASN A 8 -14.73 4.12 23.06
C ASN A 8 -16.14 4.42 22.52
N THR A 9 -17.09 4.71 23.40
CA THR A 9 -18.49 4.97 23.04
C THR A 9 -18.63 6.13 22.05
N ASP A 10 -17.94 7.26 22.29
CA ASP A 10 -18.03 8.45 21.43
C ASP A 10 -17.47 8.17 20.03
N GLU A 11 -16.36 7.42 19.95
CA GLU A 11 -15.76 7.00 18.69
C GLU A 11 -16.66 6.02 17.92
N ILE A 12 -17.35 5.12 18.62
CA ILE A 12 -18.34 4.21 18.00
C ILE A 12 -19.52 5.00 17.45
N ASN A 13 -20.01 6.00 18.18
CA ASN A 13 -21.10 6.85 17.72
C ASN A 13 -20.69 7.68 16.49
N ALA A 14 -19.51 8.28 16.51
CA ALA A 14 -18.97 9.01 15.35
C ALA A 14 -18.81 8.11 14.11
N ILE A 15 -18.44 6.83 14.28
CA ILE A 15 -18.39 5.86 13.19
C ILE A 15 -19.79 5.59 12.62
N LYS A 16 -20.80 5.42 13.48
CA LYS A 16 -22.19 5.15 13.07
C LYS A 16 -22.82 6.34 12.33
N GLU A 17 -22.60 7.55 12.82
CA GLU A 17 -23.06 8.79 12.18
C GLU A 17 -22.42 8.97 10.82
N ALA A 18 -21.08 8.86 10.74
CA ALA A 18 -20.36 8.93 9.47
C ALA A 18 -20.82 7.85 8.48
N PHE A 19 -21.19 6.67 8.96
CA PHE A 19 -21.77 5.62 8.12
C PHE A 19 -23.15 6.00 7.57
N ALA A 20 -24.02 6.57 8.40
CA ALA A 20 -25.37 6.99 8.02
C ALA A 20 -25.36 8.12 6.98
N GLU A 21 -24.39 9.04 7.07
CA GLU A 21 -24.20 10.17 6.13
C GLU A 21 -23.66 9.76 4.75
N GLY A 22 -23.24 8.51 4.57
CA GLY A 22 -22.72 8.07 3.29
C GLY A 22 -21.20 8.20 3.15
N HIS A 23 -20.69 8.08 1.92
CA HIS A 23 -19.26 8.10 1.63
C HIS A 23 -18.62 9.51 1.68
N ASN A 24 -19.42 10.57 1.71
CA ASN A 24 -18.97 11.97 1.74
C ASN A 24 -18.52 12.42 3.15
N SER A 25 -19.08 11.83 4.21
CA SER A 25 -18.68 12.07 5.61
C SER A 25 -17.18 11.84 5.88
N TRP A 26 -16.54 11.01 5.06
CA TRP A 26 -15.12 10.75 5.17
C TRP A 26 -14.24 11.92 4.66
N SER A 27 -14.77 12.76 3.77
CA SER A 27 -14.10 13.93 3.16
C SER A 27 -14.49 15.28 3.78
N ASP A 28 -15.63 15.36 4.46
CA ASP A 28 -16.19 16.64 4.89
C ASP A 28 -15.48 17.21 6.14
N LYS A 29 -15.24 18.52 6.11
CA LYS A 29 -14.40 19.27 7.06
C LYS A 29 -15.20 19.99 8.15
N ASP A 30 -16.53 20.00 8.06
CA ASP A 30 -17.36 21.01 8.76
C ASP A 30 -18.34 20.40 9.78
N PHE A 31 -17.87 19.71 10.82
CA PHE A 31 -18.70 19.36 11.99
C PHE A 31 -17.89 19.25 13.29
N LYS A 32 -18.51 19.46 14.45
CA LYS A 32 -17.90 19.20 15.77
C LYS A 32 -17.49 17.73 15.92
N GLU A 33 -18.23 16.81 15.29
CA GLU A 33 -17.90 15.38 15.19
C GLU A 33 -16.65 15.10 14.33
N VAL A 34 -16.17 16.06 13.53
CA VAL A 34 -14.92 15.95 12.76
C VAL A 34 -13.74 15.70 13.69
N LYS A 35 -13.76 16.21 14.94
CA LYS A 35 -12.66 15.98 15.87
C LYS A 35 -12.61 14.52 16.35
N THR A 36 -13.74 13.92 16.72
CA THR A 36 -13.81 12.51 17.13
C THR A 36 -13.54 11.58 15.96
N LEU A 37 -14.13 11.85 14.79
CA LEU A 37 -13.85 11.08 13.57
C LEU A 37 -12.39 11.19 13.13
N LYS A 38 -11.75 12.35 13.35
CA LYS A 38 -10.30 12.50 13.13
C LYS A 38 -9.49 11.59 14.06
N ILE A 39 -9.84 11.49 15.34
CA ILE A 39 -9.19 10.55 16.28
C ILE A 39 -9.34 9.10 15.79
N VAL A 40 -10.54 8.71 15.35
CA VAL A 40 -10.80 7.39 14.76
C VAL A 40 -9.92 7.16 13.53
N LYS A 41 -9.86 8.12 12.60
CA LYS A 41 -9.01 8.05 11.40
C LYS A 41 -7.54 7.95 11.78
N ASP A 42 -7.08 8.68 12.79
CA ASP A 42 -5.70 8.61 13.27
C ASP A 42 -5.36 7.25 13.90
N LYS A 43 -6.27 6.65 14.68
CA LYS A 43 -6.13 5.28 15.20
C LYS A 43 -6.01 4.26 14.07
N ILE A 44 -6.90 4.32 13.08
CA ILE A 44 -6.86 3.47 11.88
C ILE A 44 -5.52 3.63 11.16
N LYS A 45 -5.11 4.88 10.93
CA LYS A 45 -3.88 5.20 10.22
C LYS A 45 -2.65 4.63 10.94
N ASN A 46 -2.54 4.84 12.25
CA ASN A 46 -1.44 4.33 13.06
C ASN A 46 -1.38 2.80 13.05
N PHE A 47 -2.53 2.16 13.25
CA PHE A 47 -2.63 0.70 13.19
C PHE A 47 -2.14 0.15 11.84
N HIS A 48 -2.53 0.75 10.72
CA HIS A 48 -2.10 0.27 9.40
C HIS A 48 -0.66 0.64 9.04
N ILE A 49 -0.12 1.75 9.55
CA ILE A 49 1.32 2.08 9.45
C ILE A 49 2.14 0.98 10.13
N GLU A 50 1.79 0.60 11.36
CA GLU A 50 2.48 -0.47 12.08
C GLU A 50 2.28 -1.82 11.38
N LYS A 51 1.04 -2.15 10.98
CA LYS A 51 0.71 -3.43 10.32
C LYS A 51 1.49 -3.66 9.03
N THR A 52 1.76 -2.59 8.27
CA THR A 52 2.50 -2.66 7.00
C THR A 52 4.02 -2.60 7.19
N ASN A 53 4.49 -2.53 8.43
CA ASN A 53 5.87 -2.27 8.80
C ASN A 53 6.39 -0.99 8.15
N GLU A 54 5.59 0.08 8.23
CA GLU A 54 5.88 1.39 7.66
C GLU A 54 6.19 1.34 6.17
N ARG A 55 5.38 0.58 5.42
CA ARG A 55 5.45 0.51 3.96
C ARG A 55 4.11 0.86 3.33
N CYS A 56 4.14 1.49 2.16
CA CYS A 56 2.94 1.58 1.34
C CYS A 56 2.43 0.16 1.02
N CYS A 57 1.14 -0.10 1.26
CA CYS A 57 0.56 -1.43 1.13
C CYS A 57 0.58 -2.02 -0.29
N TYR A 58 0.81 -1.20 -1.32
CA TYR A 58 0.80 -1.63 -2.72
C TYR A 58 2.17 -1.65 -3.38
N CYS A 59 2.99 -0.61 -3.18
CA CYS A 59 4.33 -0.56 -3.78
C CYS A 59 5.43 -1.02 -2.83
N GLY A 60 5.15 -1.27 -1.55
CA GLY A 60 6.17 -1.66 -0.57
C GLY A 60 7.20 -0.56 -0.25
N GLY A 61 7.06 0.63 -0.85
CA GLY A 61 7.96 1.76 -0.59
C GLY A 61 7.92 2.18 0.87
N ASN A 62 9.09 2.49 1.42
CA ASN A 62 9.26 2.91 2.80
C ASN A 62 8.52 4.25 3.05
N ILE A 63 7.72 4.29 4.12
CA ILE A 63 6.99 5.47 4.59
C ILE A 63 7.37 5.84 6.04
N HIS A 64 8.44 5.24 6.58
CA HIS A 64 9.01 5.56 7.88
C HIS A 64 9.25 7.07 7.99
N ASN A 65 8.76 7.64 9.08
CA ASN A 65 8.83 9.08 9.39
C ASN A 65 8.39 10.00 8.23
N THR A 66 7.52 9.52 7.34
CA THR A 66 6.99 10.32 6.24
C THR A 66 5.84 11.19 6.74
N HIS A 67 5.76 12.43 6.24
CA HIS A 67 4.72 13.36 6.66
C HIS A 67 3.32 12.77 6.40
N ARG A 68 2.48 12.72 7.44
CA ARG A 68 1.16 12.05 7.42
C ARG A 68 0.27 12.52 6.26
N ILE A 69 0.38 13.76 5.81
CA ILE A 69 -0.44 14.29 4.69
C ILE A 69 -0.18 13.62 3.35
N THR A 70 0.95 12.92 3.20
CA THR A 70 1.33 12.22 1.96
C THR A 70 0.87 10.75 1.94
N LEU A 71 0.30 10.30 3.06
CA LEU A 71 -0.22 8.97 3.26
C LEU A 71 -1.73 9.02 3.37
N ASP A 72 -2.41 8.11 2.68
CA ASP A 72 -3.86 8.02 2.70
C ASP A 72 -4.30 6.73 3.38
N ILE A 73 -5.40 6.82 4.13
CA ILE A 73 -6.13 5.63 4.55
C ILE A 73 -6.79 5.06 3.30
N GLU A 74 -6.21 3.96 2.83
CA GLU A 74 -6.60 3.28 1.61
C GLU A 74 -7.85 2.45 1.85
N HIS A 75 -8.87 2.63 1.02
CA HIS A 75 -10.01 1.74 0.94
C HIS A 75 -9.80 0.77 -0.21
N ILE A 76 -9.41 -0.47 0.10
CA ILE A 76 -9.10 -1.49 -0.91
C ILE A 76 -10.30 -1.67 -1.84
N LEU A 77 -11.50 -1.82 -1.29
CA LEU A 77 -12.76 -1.66 -1.99
C LEU A 77 -13.26 -0.22 -1.82
N PRO A 78 -13.50 0.52 -2.92
CA PRO A 78 -13.88 1.93 -2.85
C PRO A 78 -15.15 2.15 -2.02
N LYS A 79 -15.11 3.06 -1.04
CA LYS A 79 -16.26 3.43 -0.19
C LYS A 79 -17.49 3.93 -0.97
N SER A 80 -17.30 4.48 -2.17
CA SER A 80 -18.40 4.92 -3.04
C SER A 80 -19.22 3.77 -3.63
N LYS A 81 -18.67 2.55 -3.64
CA LYS A 81 -19.33 1.32 -4.14
C LYS A 81 -19.61 0.31 -3.03
N PHE A 82 -18.79 0.33 -1.98
CA PHE A 82 -18.81 -0.65 -0.89
C PHE A 82 -18.87 0.05 0.48
N ILE A 83 -19.89 0.88 0.67
CA ILE A 83 -20.03 1.70 1.87
C ILE A 83 -20.10 0.84 3.16
N GLN A 84 -20.70 -0.34 3.09
CA GLN A 84 -20.78 -1.30 4.20
C GLN A 84 -19.40 -1.70 4.75
N TYR A 85 -18.34 -1.53 3.97
CA TYR A 85 -16.96 -1.84 4.36
C TYR A 85 -16.10 -0.60 4.62
N MET A 86 -16.68 0.60 4.71
CA MET A 86 -15.96 1.87 4.89
C MET A 86 -15.08 1.87 6.15
N PHE A 87 -15.58 1.34 7.27
CA PHE A 87 -14.81 1.23 8.51
C PHE A 87 -14.32 -0.20 8.81
N THR A 88 -14.41 -1.11 7.85
CA THR A 88 -13.96 -2.49 8.06
C THR A 88 -12.44 -2.57 7.97
N THR A 89 -11.77 -2.97 9.06
CA THR A 89 -10.30 -3.05 9.12
C THR A 89 -9.68 -3.92 8.02
N LYS A 90 -10.37 -4.97 7.55
CA LYS A 90 -9.90 -5.79 6.43
C LYS A 90 -9.92 -5.05 5.09
N ASN A 91 -10.78 -4.04 4.95
CA ASN A 91 -10.90 -3.19 3.75
C ASN A 91 -10.00 -1.95 3.81
N LEU A 92 -9.36 -1.68 4.94
CA LEU A 92 -8.56 -0.48 5.16
C LEU A 92 -7.06 -0.82 5.16
N SER A 93 -6.24 0.11 4.70
CA SER A 93 -4.78 0.02 4.80
C SER A 93 -4.13 1.41 4.74
N ILE A 94 -2.80 1.47 4.66
CA ILE A 94 -2.06 2.70 4.41
C ILE A 94 -1.37 2.63 3.06
N SER A 95 -1.50 3.70 2.26
CA SER A 95 -0.85 3.78 0.97
C SER A 95 -0.29 5.17 0.70
N CYS A 96 0.65 5.25 -0.24
CA CYS A 96 1.09 6.53 -0.78
C CYS A 96 0.07 7.07 -1.81
N LYS A 97 0.02 8.40 -1.95
CA LYS A 97 -0.87 9.08 -2.91
C LYS A 97 -0.77 8.56 -4.34
N ARG A 98 0.42 8.19 -4.80
CA ARG A 98 0.61 7.63 -6.15
C ARG A 98 -0.21 6.35 -6.34
N CYS A 99 -0.14 5.42 -5.39
CA CYS A 99 -0.82 4.13 -5.53
C CYS A 99 -2.33 4.28 -5.34
N ASN A 100 -2.76 5.01 -4.31
CA ASN A 100 -4.18 5.25 -4.06
C ASN A 100 -4.80 6.22 -5.06
N LEU A 101 -4.38 7.49 -5.08
CA LEU A 101 -5.07 8.54 -5.84
C LEU A 101 -4.81 8.45 -7.34
N THR A 102 -3.57 8.22 -7.76
CA THR A 102 -3.21 8.29 -9.19
C THR A 102 -3.51 7.00 -9.95
N ILE A 103 -3.34 5.83 -9.31
CA ILE A 103 -3.42 4.55 -10.00
C ILE A 103 -4.73 3.82 -9.71
N LYS A 104 -5.00 3.51 -8.43
CA LYS A 104 -6.14 2.68 -8.08
C LYS A 104 -7.45 3.47 -8.12
N GLY A 105 -7.52 4.59 -7.41
CA GLY A 105 -8.72 5.39 -7.22
C GLY A 105 -9.94 4.55 -6.85
N ASN A 106 -11.03 4.76 -7.58
CA ASN A 106 -12.32 4.09 -7.38
C ASN A 106 -12.53 2.86 -8.32
N LYS A 107 -11.46 2.34 -8.93
CA LYS A 107 -11.53 1.16 -9.81
C LYS A 107 -11.84 -0.10 -9.01
N ILE A 108 -12.32 -1.12 -9.73
CA ILE A 108 -12.66 -2.46 -9.21
C ILE A 108 -12.25 -3.59 -10.18
N ASP A 109 -11.52 -3.26 -11.25
CA ASP A 109 -11.03 -4.17 -12.29
C ASP A 109 -10.01 -5.21 -11.78
N PHE A 110 -9.46 -4.96 -10.60
CA PHE A 110 -8.65 -5.90 -9.84
C PHE A 110 -9.43 -7.05 -9.20
N LEU A 111 -10.76 -7.01 -9.18
CA LEU A 111 -11.58 -8.12 -8.71
C LEU A 111 -11.66 -9.21 -9.78
N THR A 112 -11.76 -10.47 -9.34
CA THR A 112 -11.98 -11.62 -10.22
C THR A 112 -13.45 -11.71 -10.67
N ASN A 113 -13.70 -12.48 -11.73
CA ASN A 113 -15.06 -12.66 -12.25
C ASN A 113 -15.94 -13.52 -11.32
N ASP A 114 -15.34 -14.38 -10.49
CA ASP A 114 -16.03 -15.21 -9.48
C ASP A 114 -16.25 -14.46 -8.15
N PHE A 115 -16.05 -13.14 -8.14
CA PHE A 115 -16.23 -12.30 -6.96
C PHE A 115 -17.63 -12.49 -6.35
N ASN A 116 -17.65 -12.77 -5.05
CA ASN A 116 -18.88 -12.96 -4.28
C ASN A 116 -18.92 -11.97 -3.11
N ASP A 117 -19.91 -11.09 -3.15
CA ASP A 117 -20.13 -10.02 -2.18
C ASP A 117 -20.43 -10.52 -0.76
N LYS A 118 -21.08 -11.69 -0.60
CA LYS A 118 -21.37 -12.30 0.71
C LYS A 118 -20.10 -12.73 1.46
N HIS A 119 -19.03 -13.05 0.74
CA HIS A 119 -17.76 -13.53 1.32
C HIS A 119 -16.55 -12.78 0.78
N ILE A 120 -16.70 -11.46 0.66
CA ILE A 120 -15.78 -10.58 -0.07
C ILE A 120 -14.31 -10.65 0.38
N PHE A 121 -14.04 -10.88 1.67
CA PHE A 121 -12.68 -10.88 2.23
C PHE A 121 -11.98 -12.24 2.09
N ARG A 122 -11.90 -12.74 0.85
CA ARG A 122 -11.11 -13.92 0.49
C ARG A 122 -10.03 -13.52 -0.51
N SER A 123 -8.79 -13.91 -0.22
CA SER A 123 -7.61 -13.60 -1.02
C SER A 123 -7.82 -13.88 -2.53
N LYS A 124 -8.46 -15.01 -2.87
CA LYS A 124 -8.72 -15.41 -4.26
C LYS A 124 -9.52 -14.41 -5.10
N TYR A 125 -10.31 -13.53 -4.48
CA TYR A 125 -11.13 -12.56 -5.20
C TYR A 125 -10.38 -11.31 -5.68
N TYR A 126 -9.12 -11.15 -5.27
CA TYR A 126 -8.29 -10.01 -5.61
C TYR A 126 -7.12 -10.47 -6.47
N LYS A 127 -6.98 -9.87 -7.65
CA LYS A 127 -5.90 -10.17 -8.59
C LYS A 127 -4.55 -9.63 -8.10
N PHE A 128 -4.54 -8.46 -7.45
CA PHE A 128 -3.35 -7.97 -6.76
C PHE A 128 -3.21 -8.58 -5.37
N ILE A 129 -2.01 -8.43 -4.79
CA ILE A 129 -1.70 -8.73 -3.39
C ILE A 129 -2.60 -7.88 -2.48
N HIS A 130 -3.57 -8.51 -1.83
CA HIS A 130 -4.49 -7.85 -0.92
C HIS A 130 -3.77 -7.49 0.39
N PRO A 131 -3.72 -6.20 0.79
CA PRO A 131 -2.93 -5.71 1.93
C PRO A 131 -3.14 -6.41 3.27
N ASN A 132 -4.32 -6.98 3.50
CA ASN A 132 -4.70 -7.61 4.77
C ASN A 132 -4.96 -9.12 4.69
N LEU A 133 -4.94 -9.72 3.49
CA LEU A 133 -5.32 -11.12 3.28
C LEU A 133 -4.19 -11.97 2.69
N ASP A 134 -3.16 -11.32 2.13
CA ASP A 134 -2.01 -11.97 1.56
C ASP A 134 -0.74 -11.64 2.37
N ASN A 135 0.23 -12.55 2.35
CA ASN A 135 1.58 -12.23 2.77
C ASN A 135 2.29 -11.50 1.61
N TYR A 136 2.46 -10.18 1.73
CA TYR A 136 3.02 -9.36 0.65
C TYR A 136 4.38 -9.86 0.16
N ASP A 137 5.29 -10.16 1.08
CA ASP A 137 6.67 -10.52 0.78
C ASP A 137 6.78 -11.94 0.18
N ALA A 138 5.74 -12.78 0.30
CA ALA A 138 5.66 -14.05 -0.43
C ALA A 138 5.35 -13.86 -1.93
N HIS A 139 4.89 -12.68 -2.33
CA HIS A 139 4.46 -12.41 -3.70
C HIS A 139 5.36 -11.41 -4.42
N LEU A 140 5.91 -10.42 -3.71
CA LEU A 140 6.69 -9.35 -4.30
C LEU A 140 7.71 -8.80 -3.31
N LEU A 141 8.98 -8.80 -3.71
CA LEU A 141 10.09 -8.25 -2.91
C LEU A 141 10.57 -6.93 -3.52
N LEU A 142 10.94 -5.96 -2.68
CA LEU A 142 11.53 -4.68 -3.07
C LEU A 142 12.93 -4.55 -2.48
N TYR A 143 13.93 -4.45 -3.36
CA TYR A 143 15.32 -4.21 -3.02
C TYR A 143 15.65 -2.73 -3.23
N ILE A 144 16.15 -2.07 -2.19
CA ILE A 144 16.63 -0.69 -2.24
C ILE A 144 18.05 -0.66 -1.68
N ASN A 145 18.98 -0.11 -2.45
CA ASN A 145 20.31 0.22 -1.99
C ASN A 145 20.63 1.66 -2.40
N GLN A 146 21.11 2.47 -1.46
CA GLN A 146 21.50 3.85 -1.73
C GLN A 146 22.85 4.16 -1.09
N LEU A 147 23.77 4.66 -1.92
CA LEU A 147 25.06 5.18 -1.51
C LEU A 147 25.22 6.61 -2.05
N GLY A 148 24.96 7.61 -1.20
CA GLY A 148 24.91 9.00 -1.61
C GLY A 148 23.87 9.24 -2.71
N LYS A 149 24.31 9.71 -3.88
CA LYS A 149 23.46 9.92 -5.07
C LYS A 149 23.24 8.65 -5.89
N ASN A 150 23.98 7.57 -5.60
CA ASN A 150 23.83 6.29 -6.30
C ASN A 150 22.69 5.51 -5.65
N ILE A 151 21.71 5.10 -6.46
CA ILE A 151 20.50 4.45 -5.99
C ILE A 151 20.19 3.26 -6.91
N MET A 152 19.88 2.13 -6.28
CA MET A 152 19.32 0.94 -6.89
C MET A 152 17.97 0.66 -6.23
N ILE A 153 16.90 0.62 -7.03
CA ILE A 153 15.55 0.22 -6.63
C ILE A 153 15.10 -0.83 -7.63
N LYS A 154 14.78 -2.03 -7.16
CA LYS A 154 14.38 -3.15 -8.01
C LYS A 154 13.33 -4.02 -7.34
N TYR A 155 12.30 -4.41 -8.08
CA TYR A 155 11.34 -5.40 -7.59
C TYR A 155 11.70 -6.78 -8.10
N ARG A 156 11.31 -7.79 -7.32
CA ARG A 156 11.36 -9.19 -7.71
C ARG A 156 10.00 -9.83 -7.51
N VAL A 157 9.41 -10.26 -8.61
CA VAL A 157 8.09 -10.91 -8.65
C VAL A 157 8.23 -12.39 -8.31
N MET A 158 7.45 -12.87 -7.36
CA MET A 158 7.51 -14.25 -6.85
C MET A 158 6.26 -15.08 -7.17
N SER A 159 5.22 -14.47 -7.76
CA SER A 159 3.94 -15.14 -8.02
C SER A 159 3.09 -14.39 -9.04
N ASN A 160 1.99 -15.00 -9.49
CA ASN A 160 1.00 -14.35 -10.37
C ASN A 160 0.36 -13.11 -9.74
N LYS A 161 0.05 -13.15 -8.43
CA LYS A 161 -0.43 -11.98 -7.70
C LYS A 161 0.61 -10.87 -7.66
N GLY A 162 1.88 -11.22 -7.41
CA GLY A 162 2.99 -10.28 -7.45
C GLY A 162 3.15 -9.63 -8.83
N SER A 163 3.03 -10.43 -9.89
CA SER A 163 3.08 -9.96 -11.27
C SER A 163 1.95 -8.97 -11.55
N TYR A 164 0.71 -9.35 -11.20
CA TYR A 164 -0.44 -8.47 -11.38
C TYR A 164 -0.28 -7.17 -10.59
N THR A 165 0.12 -7.22 -9.31
CA THR A 165 0.43 -6.02 -8.50
C THR A 165 1.48 -5.14 -9.19
N TYR A 166 2.57 -5.74 -9.64
CA TYR A 166 3.69 -5.04 -10.29
C TYR A 166 3.23 -4.25 -11.51
N HIS A 167 2.41 -4.86 -12.36
CA HIS A 167 1.87 -4.22 -13.55
C HIS A 167 0.77 -3.20 -13.21
N TYR A 168 -0.20 -3.58 -12.38
CA TYR A 168 -1.33 -2.72 -11.98
C TYR A 168 -0.85 -1.42 -11.35
N PHE A 169 0.11 -1.49 -10.42
CA PHE A 169 0.70 -0.33 -9.74
C PHE A 169 1.88 0.32 -10.48
N LYS A 170 2.13 -0.10 -11.72
CA LYS A 170 3.18 0.44 -12.61
C LYS A 170 4.53 0.51 -11.88
N LEU A 171 4.88 -0.53 -11.14
CA LEU A 171 6.02 -0.51 -10.21
C LEU A 171 7.37 -0.42 -10.95
N LYS A 172 7.42 -0.83 -12.22
CA LYS A 172 8.57 -0.59 -13.11
C LYS A 172 9.02 0.86 -13.12
N ALA A 173 8.09 1.81 -13.08
CA ALA A 173 8.40 3.24 -13.10
C ALA A 173 9.06 3.75 -11.79
N LEU A 174 9.04 2.95 -10.72
CA LEU A 174 9.75 3.23 -9.47
C LEU A 174 11.15 2.61 -9.44
N GLU A 175 11.47 1.71 -10.36
CA GLU A 175 12.81 1.13 -10.44
C GLU A 175 13.81 2.16 -10.94
N LYS A 176 15.00 2.13 -10.36
CA LYS A 176 16.11 3.01 -10.72
C LYS A 176 17.40 2.23 -10.56
N ASN A 177 18.29 2.32 -11.54
CA ASN A 177 19.67 1.88 -11.38
C ASN A 177 20.58 3.00 -11.85
N SER A 178 21.12 3.78 -10.91
CA SER A 178 22.04 4.86 -11.25
C SER A 178 23.51 4.49 -11.06
N PHE A 179 23.79 3.27 -10.60
CA PHE A 179 25.17 2.76 -10.55
C PHE A 179 25.77 2.63 -11.96
N ASP A 180 24.93 2.48 -13.00
CA ASP A 180 25.35 2.42 -14.39
C ASP A 180 25.69 3.81 -14.98
N LYS A 181 25.18 4.91 -14.40
CA LYS A 181 25.35 6.29 -14.94
C LYS A 181 26.65 7.00 -14.52
N ALA A 182 27.42 6.45 -13.58
CA ALA A 182 28.74 6.98 -13.21
C ALA A 182 29.86 6.56 -14.17
N GLN A 183 29.52 5.80 -15.22
CA GLN A 183 30.45 5.30 -16.22
C GLN A 183 29.88 5.63 -17.60
N GLY A 184 30.35 6.72 -18.22
CA GLY A 184 30.03 6.98 -19.61
C GLY A 184 30.52 5.82 -20.48
N GLY A 185 29.64 5.21 -21.26
CA GLY A 185 30.01 4.27 -22.32
C GLY A 185 29.43 2.87 -22.19
N SER A 186 28.82 2.40 -23.27
CA SER A 186 28.41 1.04 -23.56
C SER A 186 29.54 0.03 -23.30
N GLN A 187 29.40 -0.84 -22.31
CA GLN A 187 29.84 -2.26 -22.28
C GLN A 187 29.52 -2.85 -20.90
N ARG A 188 29.30 -4.16 -20.82
CA ARG A 188 29.11 -4.87 -19.54
C ARG A 188 30.36 -4.69 -18.67
N TYR A 189 30.25 -3.93 -17.58
CA TYR A 189 31.29 -3.82 -16.57
C TYR A 189 30.95 -4.69 -15.36
N GLU A 190 31.91 -5.52 -14.96
CA GLU A 190 31.93 -6.22 -13.68
C GLU A 190 31.80 -5.21 -12.54
N ILE A 191 30.93 -5.52 -11.57
CA ILE A 191 30.70 -4.64 -10.42
C ILE A 191 31.96 -4.72 -9.54
N LYS A 192 32.81 -3.70 -9.63
CA LYS A 192 34.08 -3.63 -8.88
C LYS A 192 33.91 -3.52 -7.36
N ASN A 193 32.73 -3.19 -6.88
CA ASN A 193 32.44 -3.16 -5.45
C ASN A 193 31.96 -4.56 -5.00
N PRO A 194 32.73 -5.29 -4.19
CA PRO A 194 32.43 -6.67 -3.82
C PRO A 194 31.06 -6.82 -3.14
N LYS A 195 30.67 -5.83 -2.33
CA LYS A 195 29.37 -5.83 -1.63
C LYS A 195 28.21 -5.60 -2.60
N ILE A 196 28.40 -4.79 -3.63
CA ILE A 196 27.36 -4.53 -4.63
C ILE A 196 27.25 -5.71 -5.61
N GLN A 197 28.37 -6.34 -5.99
CA GLN A 197 28.38 -7.58 -6.78
C GLN A 197 27.61 -8.68 -6.04
N GLU A 198 27.90 -8.88 -4.75
CA GLU A 198 27.23 -9.86 -3.91
C GLU A 198 25.72 -9.57 -3.80
N MET A 199 25.31 -8.31 -3.62
CA MET A 199 23.90 -7.92 -3.61
C MET A 199 23.21 -8.14 -4.95
N TYR A 200 23.89 -7.84 -6.06
CA TYR A 200 23.36 -8.02 -7.41
C TYR A 200 23.15 -9.50 -7.76
N GLU A 201 24.13 -10.35 -7.42
CA GLU A 201 24.05 -11.80 -7.64
C GLU A 201 22.93 -12.44 -6.83
N LYS A 202 22.69 -11.99 -5.59
CA LYS A 202 21.56 -12.46 -4.74
C LYS A 202 20.17 -12.14 -5.31
N ILE A 203 20.06 -11.18 -6.23
CA ILE A 203 18.78 -10.78 -6.84
C ILE A 203 18.53 -11.54 -8.16
N LYS A 204 19.56 -12.17 -8.76
CA LYS A 204 19.50 -12.77 -10.11
C LYS A 204 18.85 -14.16 -10.15
N TYR A 205 18.64 -14.81 -9.00
CA TYR A 205 18.01 -16.13 -8.84
C TYR A 205 16.86 -16.06 -7.87
#